data_AF-A0AAU9W661-F1
#
_entry.id   AF-A0AAU9W661-F1
#
_cell.length_a   1.000
_cell.length_b   1.000
_cell.length_c   1.000
_cell.angle_alpha   90.00
_cell.angle_beta   90.00
_cell.angle_gamma   90.00
#
_symmetry.space_group_name_H-M   'P 1'
#
loop_
_entity.id
_entity.type
_entity.pdbx_description
1 polymer ?
#
loop_
_entity_poly.entity_id
_entity_poly.type
_entity_poly.pdbx_seq_one_letter_code
_entity_poly.pdbx_strand_id
1 'polypeptide(L)' 'MATENLGFVTDEHQMNVALTRAKQGLCIIGNKNLLEVCDLWSSLIEHYQSKSCFVNGSDWP' A
#
# COMPACT_ATOMS: atom_id res chain seq x y z
N MET A 1 5.43 -13.58 -12.89
CA MET A 1 4.67 -13.08 -14.05
C MET A 1 3.75 -11.91 -13.71
N ALA A 2 3.24 -11.76 -12.46
CA ALA A 2 2.44 -10.58 -12.08
C ALA A 2 3.28 -9.42 -11.48
N THR A 3 4.41 -9.72 -10.83
CA THR A 3 5.33 -8.73 -10.25
C THR A 3 6.03 -7.82 -11.29
N GLU A 4 6.25 -8.31 -12.52
CA GLU A 4 6.93 -7.55 -13.58
C GLU A 4 6.11 -6.33 -14.05
N ASN A 5 4.79 -6.33 -13.79
CA ASN A 5 3.88 -5.24 -14.19
C ASN A 5 3.63 -4.21 -13.08
N LEU A 6 4.15 -4.39 -11.86
CA LEU A 6 4.01 -3.39 -10.78
C LEU A 6 4.97 -2.20 -10.94
N GLY A 7 6.02 -2.34 -11.76
CA GLY A 7 6.96 -1.26 -12.05
C GLY A 7 7.62 -0.68 -10.80
N PHE A 8 7.67 0.65 -10.69
CA PHE A 8 8.33 1.39 -9.59
C PHE A 8 7.74 1.12 -8.20
N VAL A 9 6.56 0.50 -8.13
CA VAL A 9 5.82 0.28 -6.88
C VAL A 9 6.49 -0.81 -6.04
N THR A 10 7.26 -1.74 -6.63
CA THR A 10 7.98 -2.78 -5.86
C THR A 10 9.29 -2.33 -5.25
N ASP A 11 9.72 -1.08 -5.48
CA ASP A 11 10.97 -0.56 -4.94
C ASP A 11 10.80 -0.14 -3.47
N GLU A 12 11.50 -0.85 -2.57
CA GLU A 12 11.45 -0.61 -1.13
C GLU A 12 11.90 0.81 -0.75
N HIS A 13 12.89 1.37 -1.43
CA HIS A 13 13.38 2.72 -1.14
C HIS A 13 12.33 3.76 -1.47
N GLN A 14 11.64 3.62 -2.61
CA GLN A 14 10.53 4.51 -2.98
C GLN A 14 9.36 4.39 -2.01
N MET A 15 9.03 3.17 -1.58
CA MET A 15 7.99 2.95 -0.57
C MET A 15 8.34 3.66 0.75
N ASN A 16 9.57 3.48 1.24
CA ASN A 16 10.04 4.14 2.45
C ASN A 16 9.99 5.67 2.36
N VAL A 17 10.37 6.24 1.20
CA VAL A 17 10.22 7.68 0.95
C VAL A 17 8.75 8.08 1.05
N ALA A 18 7.86 7.40 0.33
CA ALA A 18 6.43 7.72 0.31
C ALA A 18 5.80 7.66 1.71
N LEU A 19 6.09 6.61 2.48
CA LEU A 19 5.56 6.41 3.83
C LEU A 19 6.05 7.48 4.83
N THR A 20 7.28 7.96 4.68
CA THR A 20 7.92 8.86 5.65
C THR A 20 7.80 10.35 5.32
N ARG A 21 7.19 10.72 4.18
CA ARG A 21 6.99 12.15 3.83
C ARG A 21 5.86 12.82 4.60
N ALA A 22 4.84 12.05 5.02
CA ALA A 22 3.69 12.59 5.72
C ALA A 22 4.07 13.17 7.09
N LYS A 23 3.65 14.40 7.38
CA LYS A 23 3.88 15.07 8.68
C LYS A 23 2.72 14.96 9.67
N GLN A 24 1.50 14.83 9.16
CA GLN A 24 0.28 14.86 9.98
C GLN A 24 -0.64 13.66 9.70
N GLY A 25 -0.76 13.24 8.44
CA GLY A 25 -1.57 12.08 8.07
C GLY A 25 -1.11 11.51 6.73
N LEU A 26 -1.29 10.21 6.56
CA LEU A 26 -0.96 9.45 5.35
C LEU A 26 -2.20 8.71 4.89
N CYS A 27 -2.59 8.93 3.64
CA CYS A 27 -3.62 8.15 2.96
C CYS A 27 -2.97 7.48 1.74
N ILE A 28 -3.19 6.17 1.62
CA ILE A 28 -2.67 5.36 0.52
C ILE A 28 -3.86 4.85 -0.27
N ILE A 29 -3.93 5.18 -1.56
CA ILE A 29 -5.03 4.81 -2.45
C ILE A 29 -4.46 3.92 -3.56
N GLY A 30 -5.04 2.75 -3.76
CA GLY A 30 -4.57 1.82 -4.78
C GLY A 30 -5.46 0.59 -4.94
N ASN A 31 -5.18 -0.20 -5.97
CA ASN A 31 -5.87 -1.47 -6.21
C ASN A 31 -5.26 -2.57 -5.33
N LYS A 32 -5.99 -2.98 -4.30
CA LYS A 32 -5.58 -4.04 -3.35
C LYS A 32 -5.07 -5.29 -4.07
N ASN A 33 -5.86 -5.83 -5.00
CA ASN A 33 -5.55 -7.09 -5.68
C ASN A 33 -4.24 -7.04 -6.47
N LEU A 34 -3.89 -5.86 -7.00
CA LEU A 34 -2.63 -5.67 -7.71
C LEU A 34 -1.45 -5.51 -6.74
N LEU A 35 -1.65 -4.76 -5.65
CA LEU A 35 -0.59 -4.48 -4.68
C LEU A 35 -0.21 -5.72 -3.86
N GLU A 36 -1.16 -6.58 -3.50
CA GLU A 36 -0.92 -7.82 -2.75
C GLU A 36 -0.02 -8.83 -3.50
N VAL A 37 0.21 -8.65 -4.81
CA VAL A 37 1.16 -9.46 -5.58
C VAL A 37 2.61 -9.27 -5.10
N CYS A 38 2.92 -8.14 -4.47
CA CYS A 38 4.23 -7.85 -3.90
C CYS A 38 4.22 -8.08 -2.39
N ASP A 39 5.11 -8.92 -1.88
CA ASP A 39 5.21 -9.28 -0.46
C ASP A 39 5.31 -8.05 0.47
N LEU A 40 6.02 -7.02 0.02
CA LEU A 40 6.23 -5.77 0.76
C LEU A 40 4.91 -4.99 0.92
N TRP A 41 4.13 -4.89 -0.16
CA TRP A 41 2.81 -4.27 -0.15
C TRP A 41 1.76 -5.12 0.56
N SER A 42 1.80 -6.44 0.41
CA SER A 42 0.94 -7.37 1.16
C SER A 42 1.15 -7.17 2.66
N SER A 43 2.40 -7.14 3.11
CA SER A 43 2.76 -6.89 4.51
C SER A 43 2.26 -5.54 5.01
N LEU A 44 2.36 -4.49 4.18
CA LEU A 44 1.86 -3.16 4.51
C LEU A 44 0.33 -3.12 4.62
N ILE A 45 -0.37 -3.79 3.70
CA ILE A 45 -1.84 -3.88 3.72
C ILE A 45 -2.31 -4.63 4.97
N GLU A 46 -1.72 -5.77 5.28
CA GLU A 46 -2.00 -6.54 6.51
C GLU A 46 -1.76 -5.69 7.77
N HIS A 47 -0.68 -4.91 7.79
CA HIS A 47 -0.38 -3.99 8.88
C HIS A 47 -1.51 -2.99 9.11
N TYR A 48 -2.00 -2.31 8.06
CA TYR A 48 -3.08 -1.34 8.19
C TYR A 48 -4.45 -1.99 8.43
N GLN A 49 -4.69 -3.21 7.95
CA GLN A 49 -5.88 -4.00 8.30
C GLN A 49 -5.90 -4.35 9.79
N SER A 50 -4.78 -4.79 10.36
CA SER A 50 -4.68 -5.11 11.79
C SER A 50 -4.95 -3.91 12.69
N LYS A 51 -4.71 -2.70 12.18
CA LYS A 51 -4.97 -1.42 12.86
C LYS A 51 -6.37 -0.86 12.61
N SER A 52 -7.24 -1.58 11.90
CA SER A 52 -8.56 -1.08 11.46
C SER A 52 -8.48 0.22 10.65
N CYS A 53 -7.40 0.39 9.87
CA CYS A 53 -7.12 1.55 9.03
C CYS A 53 -7.16 1.21 7.52
N PHE A 54 -7.78 0.10 7.17
CA PHE A 54 -7.99 -0.34 5.79
C PHE A 54 -9.49 -0.30 5.48
N VAL A 55 -9.86 0.33 4.38
CA VAL A 55 -11.25 0.51 3.95
C VAL A 55 -11.37 0.26 2.45
N ASN A 56 -12.55 -0.19 1.99
CA ASN A 56 -12.86 -0.14 0.57
C ASN A 56 -13.32 1.27 0.19
N GLY A 57 -13.11 1.67 -1.06
CA GLY A 57 -13.54 2.99 -1.53
C GLY A 57 -15.05 3.24 -1.44
N SER A 58 -15.88 2.18 -1.43
CA SER A 58 -17.33 2.26 -1.23
C SER A 58 -17.73 2.51 0.22
N ASP A 59 -16.85 2.19 1.17
CA ASP A 59 -17.14 2.18 2.60
C ASP A 59 -16.49 3.40 3.30
N TRP A 60 -15.81 4.26 2.53
CA TRP A 60 -15.23 5.50 3.01
C TRP A 60 -16.34 6.57 3.19
N PRO A 61 -16.43 7.23 4.36
CA PRO A 61 -17.46 8.25 4.65
C PRO A 61 -17.44 9.46 3.71
#